data_AF-A0A7K0Z8W5-F1
#
_entry.id   AF-A0A7K0Z8W5-F1
#
_cell.length_a   1.000
_cell.length_b   1.000
_cell.length_c   1.000
_cell.angle_alpha   90.00
_cell.angle_beta   90.00
_cell.angle_gamma   90.00
#
_symmetry.space_group_name_H-M   'P 1'
#
loop_
_entity.id
_entity.type
_entity.pdbx_description
1 polymer ?
#
loop_
_entity_poly.entity_id
_entity_poly.type
_entity_poly.pdbx_seq_one_letter_code
_entity_poly.pdbx_strand_id
1 'polypeptide(L)' 'SSTLLYAVGAAVIGGTSLFGGKGKMRDAILGGLVVAVIDNGMGLLGYAAGIKFIVTGAVLLVSAGVDAISRRGSAV' A
#
# COMPACT_ATOMS: atom_id res chain seq x y z
N SER A 1 2.73 -12.31 -13.56
CA SER A 1 2.03 -12.54 -12.28
C SER A 1 2.14 -11.31 -11.40
N SER A 2 1.02 -10.62 -11.12
CA SER A 2 0.94 -9.36 -10.35
C SER A 2 0.95 -9.55 -8.82
N THR A 3 0.93 -10.80 -8.35
CA THR A 3 0.86 -11.15 -6.93
C THR A 3 1.98 -10.55 -6.09
N LEU A 4 3.21 -10.50 -6.62
CA LEU A 4 4.35 -9.91 -5.92
C LEU A 4 4.22 -8.40 -5.76
N LEU A 5 3.69 -7.71 -6.78
CA LEU A 5 3.44 -6.28 -6.75
C LEU A 5 2.39 -5.92 -5.69
N TYR A 6 1.32 -6.70 -5.61
CA TYR A 6 0.31 -6.52 -4.57
C TYR A 6 0.83 -6.87 -3.17
N ALA A 7 1.65 -7.91 -3.04
CA ALA A 7 2.24 -8.29 -1.77
C ALA A 7 3.17 -7.20 -1.20
N VAL A 8 4.05 -6.66 -2.02
CA VAL A 8 4.95 -5.55 -1.63
C VAL A 8 4.15 -4.27 -1.38
N GLY A 9 3.18 -3.97 -2.24
CA GLY A 9 2.30 -2.80 -2.07
C GLY A 9 1.49 -2.85 -0.77
N ALA A 10 0.90 -4.00 -0.44
CA ALA A 10 0.18 -4.21 0.81
C ALA A 10 1.09 -4.03 2.04
N ALA A 11 2.31 -4.55 1.98
CA ALA A 11 3.28 -4.41 3.07
C ALA A 11 3.71 -2.95 3.28
N VAL A 12 3.92 -2.19 2.20
CA VAL A 12 4.26 -0.75 2.28
C VAL A 12 3.08 0.07 2.77
N ILE A 13 1.86 -0.16 2.24
CA ILE A 13 0.66 0.55 2.69
C ILE A 13 0.37 0.29 4.17
N GLY A 14 0.66 -0.93 4.63
CA GLY A 14 0.57 -1.32 6.03
C GLY A 14 1.69 -0.77 6.92
N GLY A 15 2.75 -0.16 6.39
CA GLY A 15 3.90 0.27 7.19
C GLY A 15 4.78 -0.86 7.72
N THR A 16 4.64 -2.08 7.18
CA THR A 16 5.51 -3.23 7.48
C THR A 16 6.87 -3.09 6.81
N SER A 17 7.96 -3.41 7.53
CA SER A 17 9.31 -3.33 6.98
C SER A 17 9.56 -4.39 5.91
N LEU A 18 9.94 -3.94 4.71
CA LEU A 18 10.40 -4.81 3.61
C LEU A 18 11.77 -5.45 3.90
N PHE A 19 12.59 -4.80 4.73
CA PHE A 19 13.95 -5.22 5.06
C PHE A 19 14.03 -6.00 6.38
N GLY A 20 12.87 -6.32 6.99
CA GLY A 20 12.81 -6.97 8.30
C GLY A 20 13.08 -6.02 9.47
N GLY A 21 12.91 -6.53 10.69
CA GLY A 21 13.26 -5.82 11.94
C GLY A 21 12.15 -4.98 12.60
N LYS A 22 11.11 -4.52 11.88
CA LYS A 22 9.97 -3.76 12.43
C LYS A 22 8.67 -3.97 11.62
N GLY A 23 7.51 -3.95 12.28
CA GLY A 23 6.17 -4.12 11.67
C GLY A 23 5.51 -5.47 11.98
N LYS A 24 4.18 -5.54 11.96
CA LYS A 24 3.41 -6.76 12.31
C LYS A 24 2.60 -7.25 11.11
N MET A 25 2.36 -8.57 11.04
CA MET A 25 1.53 -9.18 9.99
C MET A 25 0.16 -8.49 9.84
N ARG A 26 -0.45 -8.08 10.96
CA ARG A 26 -1.73 -7.36 10.95
C ARG A 26 -1.69 -6.05 10.15
N ASP A 27 -0.56 -5.36 10.12
CA ASP A 27 -0.44 -4.08 9.44
C ASP A 27 -0.40 -4.31 7.91
N ALA A 28 0.31 -5.35 7.46
CA ALA A 28 0.29 -5.81 6.06
C ALA A 28 -1.09 -6.29 5.60
N ILE A 29 -1.85 -6.97 6.48
CA ILE A 29 -3.24 -7.36 6.21
C ILE A 29 -4.10 -6.12 6.01
N LEU A 30 -3.94 -5.10 6.86
CA LEU A 30 -4.65 -3.83 6.72
C LEU A 30 -4.33 -3.15 5.39
N GLY A 31 -3.04 -3.10 5.00
CA GLY A 31 -2.61 -2.53 3.73
C GLY A 31 -3.14 -3.32 2.51
N GLY A 32 -3.17 -4.65 2.61
CA GLY A 32 -3.78 -5.50 1.59
C GLY A 32 -5.29 -5.28 1.44
N LEU A 33 -5.98 -5.04 2.56
CA LEU A 33 -7.40 -4.72 2.56
C LEU A 33 -7.68 -3.37 1.88
N VAL A 34 -6.82 -2.38 2.07
CA VAL A 34 -6.90 -1.09 1.35
C VAL A 34 -6.77 -1.30 -0.16
N VAL A 35 -5.76 -2.06 -0.61
CA VAL A 35 -5.58 -2.36 -2.05
C VAL A 35 -6.78 -3.12 -2.61
N ALA A 36 -7.32 -4.08 -1.85
CA ALA A 36 -8.51 -4.84 -2.25
C ALA A 36 -9.75 -3.94 -2.37
N VAL A 37 -9.99 -3.03 -1.43
CA VAL A 37 -11.11 -2.09 -1.48
C VAL A 37 -11.00 -1.16 -2.69
N ILE A 38 -9.78 -0.70 -3.00
CA ILE A 38 -9.50 0.14 -4.16
C ILE A 38 -9.83 -0.60 -5.46
N ASP A 39 -9.30 -1.81 -5.64
CA ASP A 39 -9.51 -2.60 -6.86
C ASP A 39 -10.97 -3.00 -7.07
N ASN A 40 -11.61 -3.50 -6.00
CA ASN A 40 -13.02 -3.90 -6.03
C ASN A 40 -13.94 -2.69 -6.17
N GLY A 41 -13.73 -1.62 -5.40
CA GLY A 41 -14.55 -0.42 -5.43
C GLY A 41 -14.51 0.28 -6.79
N MET A 42 -13.33 0.45 -7.38
CA MET A 42 -13.21 1.00 -8.73
C MET A 42 -13.76 0.07 -9.81
N GLY A 43 -13.69 -1.24 -9.58
CA GLY A 43 -14.36 -2.23 -10.43
C GLY A 43 -15.88 -2.05 -10.44
N LEU A 44 -16.50 -1.90 -9.26
CA LEU A 44 -17.95 -1.68 -9.11
C LEU A 44 -18.41 -0.36 -9.73
N LEU A 45 -17.58 0.69 -9.66
CA LEU A 45 -17.83 2.00 -10.26
C LEU A 45 -17.58 2.03 -11.78
N GLY A 46 -17.14 0.92 -12.38
CA GLY A 46 -16.93 0.83 -13.83
C GLY A 46 -15.73 1.61 -14.36
N TYR A 47 -14.76 1.97 -13.50
CA TYR A 47 -13.58 2.70 -13.95
C TYR A 47 -12.64 1.84 -14.81
N ALA A 48 -12.10 2.46 -15.86
CA ALA A 48 -11.11 1.84 -16.72
C ALA A 48 -9.81 1.48 -15.95
N ALA A 49 -9.12 0.42 -16.39
CA ALA A 49 -7.91 -0.09 -15.72
C ALA A 49 -6.81 0.98 -15.56
N GLY A 50 -6.67 1.91 -16.52
CA GLY A 50 -5.71 3.01 -16.42
C GLY A 50 -5.94 3.89 -15.19
N ILE A 51 -7.20 4.22 -14.88
CA ILE A 51 -7.56 5.00 -13.69
C ILE A 51 -7.24 4.22 -12.42
N LYS A 52 -7.51 2.90 -12.41
CA LYS A 52 -7.18 2.04 -11.26
C LYS A 52 -5.68 2.04 -10.94
N PHE A 53 -4.85 1.98 -11.97
CA PHE A 53 -3.39 2.02 -11.80
C PHE A 53 -2.91 3.38 -11.28
N ILE A 54 -3.46 4.48 -11.80
CA ILE A 54 -3.12 5.83 -11.32
C ILE A 54 -3.49 5.99 -9.84
N VAL A 55 -4.71 5.59 -9.45
CA VAL A 55 -5.18 5.71 -8.06
C VAL A 55 -4.36 4.83 -7.12
N THR A 56 -4.16 3.56 -7.48
CA THR A 56 -3.33 2.64 -6.68
C THR A 56 -1.90 3.17 -6.53
N GLY A 57 -1.31 3.69 -7.62
CA GLY A 57 0.02 4.30 -7.60
C GLY A 57 0.09 5.57 -6.73
N ALA A 58 -0.93 6.42 -6.78
CA ALA A 58 -1.02 7.61 -5.93
C ALA A 58 -1.10 7.24 -4.44
N VAL A 59 -1.90 6.23 -4.09
CA VAL A 59 -2.00 5.73 -2.71
C VAL A 59 -0.66 5.17 -2.23
N LEU A 60 0.05 4.41 -3.07
CA LEU A 60 1.38 3.90 -2.76
C LEU A 60 2.38 5.04 -2.51
N LEU A 61 2.38 6.07 -3.36
CA LEU A 61 3.24 7.24 -3.20
C LEU A 61 2.96 7.99 -1.89
N VAL A 62 1.69 8.21 -1.57
CA VAL A 62 1.29 8.89 -0.32
C VAL A 62 1.72 8.05 0.89
N SER A 63 1.44 6.75 0.89
CA SER A 63 1.80 5.88 2.01
C SER A 63 3.31 5.83 2.23
N ALA A 64 4.08 5.60 1.17
CA ALA A 64 5.54 5.56 1.27
C ALA A 64 6.13 6.92 1.66
N GLY A 65 5.51 8.03 1.21
CA GLY A 65 5.90 9.38 1.61
C GLY A 65 5.67 9.65 3.09
N VAL A 66 4.51 9.26 3.62
CA VAL A 66 4.21 9.35 5.07
C VAL A 66 5.17 8.49 5.89
N ASP A 67 5.45 7.26 5.45
CA ASP A 67 6.43 6.39 6.10
C ASP A 67 7.83 7.00 6.13
N ALA A 68 8.28 7.60 5.03
CA ALA A 68 9.58 8.23 4.93
C ALA A 68 9.72 9.45 5.86
N ILE A 69 8.66 10.25 5.99
CA ILE A 69 8.61 11.41 6.88
C ILE A 69 8.54 10.97 8.35
N SER A 70 7.69 9.99 8.66
CA SER A 70 7.48 9.48 10.03
C SER A 70 8.75 8.85 10.61
N ARG A 71 9.52 8.11 9.79
CA ARG A 71 10.83 7.54 10.18
C ARG A 71 11.86 8.61 10.55
N ARG A 72 11.74 9.83 10.02
CA ARG A 72 12.64 10.96 10.31
C ARG A 72 12.41 11.55 11.71
N GLY A 73 11.22 11.35 12.29
CA GLY A 73 10.90 11.79 13.66
C GLY A 73 11.28 10.80 14.76
N SER A 74 11.46 9.50 14.46
CA SER A 74 11.86 8.48 15.45
C SER A 74 13.38 8.28 15.60
N ALA A 75 14.20 9.17 15.03
CA ALA A 75 15.66 9.18 15.15
C ALA A 75 16.19 10.31 16.07
N VAL A 76 15.32 10.88 16.90
CA VAL A 76 15.66 11.85 17.96
C VAL A 76 15.53 11.17 19.31
#